data_AF-A0A9P6AYV8-F1
#
_entry.id   AF-A0A9P6AYV8-F1
#
_cell.length_a   1.000
_cell.length_b   1.000
_cell.length_c   1.000
_cell.angle_alpha   90.00
_cell.angle_beta   90.00
_cell.angle_gamma   90.00
#
_symmetry.space_group_name_H-M   'P 1'
#
loop_
_entity.id
_entity.type
_entity.pdbx_description
1 polymer ?
#
loop_
_entity_poly.entity_id
_entity_poly.type
_entity_poly.pdbx_seq_one_letter_code
_entity_poly.pdbx_strand_id
1 'polypeptide(L)' 'DVDDRKYCYCDRTSFGEMIACDDNSCEREWFHLSCIALVAPPKGSWYCDTCQQKR' A
#
# COMPACT_ATOMS: atom_id res chain seq x y z
N ASP A 1 2.45 -5.02 -22.32
CA ASP A 1 1.91 -3.74 -21.84
C ASP A 1 1.18 -4.01 -20.54
N VAL A 2 1.91 -4.12 -19.41
CA VAL A 2 1.35 -4.83 -18.24
C VAL A 2 1.77 -4.26 -16.88
N ASP A 3 2.05 -2.96 -16.74
CA ASP A 3 2.10 -2.37 -15.39
C ASP A 3 1.69 -0.90 -15.35
N ASP A 4 0.56 -0.53 -15.98
CA ASP A 4 -0.08 0.79 -15.77
C ASP A 4 -1.04 0.80 -14.59
N ARG A 5 -1.04 -0.27 -13.78
CA ARG A 5 -1.85 -0.32 -12.56
C ARG A 5 -1.24 0.63 -11.53
N LYS A 6 -1.99 1.66 -11.21
CA LYS A 6 -1.60 2.67 -10.22
C LYS A 6 -1.98 2.19 -8.84
N TYR A 7 -0.99 2.16 -7.97
CA TYR A 7 -1.09 1.76 -6.58
C TYR A 7 -0.71 2.94 -5.67
N CYS A 8 -0.80 2.72 -4.36
CA CYS A 8 -0.40 3.67 -3.33
C CYS A 8 -1.16 5.00 -3.42
N TYR A 9 -0.92 5.91 -2.48
CA TYR A 9 -1.47 7.27 -2.50
C TYR A 9 -0.82 8.18 -3.53
N CYS A 10 0.30 7.75 -4.12
CA CYS A 10 1.01 8.52 -5.13
C CYS A 10 0.49 8.27 -6.55
N ASP A 11 -0.48 7.35 -6.74
CA ASP A 11 -1.04 6.95 -8.04
C ASP A 11 0.03 6.58 -9.07
N ARG A 12 1.08 5.90 -8.59
CA ARG A 12 2.20 5.41 -9.40
C ARG A 12 2.16 3.90 -9.51
N THR A 13 2.87 3.39 -10.51
CA THR A 13 3.03 1.95 -10.76
C THR A 13 3.78 1.26 -9.62
N SER A 14 3.88 -0.06 -9.69
CA SER A 14 4.66 -0.79 -8.71
C SER A 14 6.15 -0.49 -8.88
N PHE A 15 6.82 -0.02 -7.81
CA PHE A 15 8.26 0.24 -7.85
C PHE A 15 8.89 0.09 -6.47
N GLY A 16 10.11 -0.44 -6.41
CA GLY A 16 10.82 -0.64 -5.14
C GLY A 16 10.07 -1.59 -4.20
N GLU A 17 10.20 -1.35 -2.89
CA GLU A 17 9.54 -2.14 -1.87
C GLU A 17 8.12 -1.64 -1.59
N MET A 18 7.18 -2.58 -1.55
CA MET A 18 5.76 -2.32 -1.32
C MET A 18 5.20 -3.25 -0.25
N ILE A 19 4.17 -2.78 0.43
CA ILE A 19 3.39 -3.54 1.43
C ILE A 19 1.93 -3.60 1.01
N ALA A 20 1.31 -4.76 1.21
CA ALA A 20 -0.12 -4.94 1.02
C ALA A 20 -0.89 -4.53 2.28
N CYS A 21 -2.01 -3.84 2.10
CA CYS A 21 -2.98 -3.59 3.15
C CYS A 21 -3.74 -4.89 3.45
N ASP A 22 -3.80 -5.26 4.73
CA ASP A 22 -4.43 -6.49 5.23
C ASP A 22 -5.98 -6.42 5.22
N ASP A 23 -6.55 -5.27 4.87
CA ASP A 23 -7.99 -5.09 4.67
C ASP A 23 -8.40 -5.58 3.28
N ASN A 24 -9.20 -6.65 3.22
CA ASN A 24 -9.71 -7.22 1.96
C ASN A 24 -10.60 -6.27 1.16
N SER A 25 -11.10 -5.19 1.76
CA SER A 25 -11.91 -4.16 1.10
C SER A 25 -11.07 -2.92 0.76
N CYS A 26 -9.74 -3.00 0.84
CA CYS A 26 -8.85 -1.92 0.44
C CYS A 26 -8.85 -1.77 -1.08
N GLU A 27 -9.25 -0.60 -1.58
CA GLU A 27 -9.33 -0.33 -3.03
C GLU A 27 -7.96 -0.28 -3.73
N ARG A 28 -6.91 0.10 -2.99
CA ARG A 28 -5.55 0.25 -3.53
C ARG A 28 -4.70 -0.99 -3.36
N GLU A 29 -4.99 -1.80 -2.34
CA GLU A 29 -4.28 -3.03 -1.93
C GLU A 29 -2.79 -2.86 -1.60
N TRP A 30 -2.01 -2.09 -2.35
CA TRP A 30 -0.56 -1.98 -2.27
C TRP A 30 -0.08 -0.54 -2.07
N PHE A 31 0.97 -0.38 -1.25
CA PHE A 31 1.54 0.90 -0.89
C PHE A 31 3.07 0.83 -0.87
N HIS A 32 3.74 1.84 -1.42
CA HIS A 32 5.20 1.92 -1.35
C HIS A 32 5.64 2.25 0.07
N LEU A 33 6.61 1.51 0.61
CA LEU A 33 7.11 1.73 1.98
C LEU A 33 7.54 3.20 2.18
N SER A 34 8.27 3.76 1.21
CA SER A 34 8.72 5.16 1.23
C SER A 34 7.57 6.18 1.25
N CYS A 35 6.43 5.87 0.63
CA CYS A 35 5.27 6.78 0.60
C CYS A 35 4.52 6.83 1.93
N ILE A 36 4.63 5.77 2.74
CA ILE A 36 4.02 5.66 4.07
C ILE A 36 5.06 5.79 5.19
N ALA A 37 6.25 6.32 4.86
CA ALA A 37 7.37 6.52 5.78
C ALA A 37 7.81 5.25 6.54
N LEU A 38 7.63 4.08 5.92
CA LEU A 38 8.19 2.83 6.41
C LEU A 38 9.55 2.57 5.77
N VAL A 39 10.49 2.10 6.58
CA VAL A 39 11.81 1.64 6.11
C VAL A 39 11.78 0.14 5.83
N ALA A 40 10.91 -0.59 6.50
CA ALA A 40 10.74 -2.04 6.34
C ALA A 40 9.27 -2.41 6.63
N PRO A 41 8.77 -3.51 6.06
CA PRO A 41 7.43 -3.99 6.38
C PRO A 41 7.37 -4.40 7.86
N PRO A 42 6.38 -3.93 8.64
CA PRO A 42 6.18 -4.36 10.01
C PRO A 42 5.86 -5.85 10.08
N LYS A 43 6.11 -6.44 11.25
CA LYS A 43 5.69 -7.82 11.53
C LYS A 43 4.20 -7.85 11.88
N GLY A 44 3.41 -8.56 11.08
CA GLY A 44 1.97 -8.74 11.30
C GLY A 44 1.11 -7.94 10.32
N SER A 45 -0.18 -7.80 10.64
CA SER A 45 -1.14 -7.07 9.81
C SER A 45 -0.80 -5.59 9.77
N TRP A 46 -0.75 -5.02 8.57
CA TRP A 46 -0.63 -3.60 8.33
C TRP A 46 -1.85 -3.09 7.56
N TYR A 47 -2.37 -1.94 7.98
CA TYR A 47 -3.53 -1.32 7.37
C TYR A 47 -3.13 0.06 6.85
N CYS A 48 -3.56 0.41 5.64
CA CYS A 48 -3.34 1.75 5.13
C CYS A 48 -4.16 2.78 5.91
N ASP A 49 -3.76 4.05 5.84
CA ASP A 49 -4.40 5.14 6.61
C ASP A 49 -5.91 5.23 6.34
N THR A 50 -6.32 4.99 5.10
CA THR A 50 -7.72 4.94 4.68
C THR A 50 -8.51 3.80 5.34
N CYS A 51 -7.92 2.60 5.44
CA CYS A 51 -8.56 1.46 6.10
C CYS A 51 -8.52 1.60 7.62
N GLN A 52 -7.50 2.25 8.18
CA GLN A 52 -7.45 2.59 9.60
C GLN A 52 -8.56 3.57 9.99
N GLN A 53 -8.86 4.57 9.15
CA GLN A 53 -9.94 5.54 9.40
C GLN A 53 -11.36 4.95 9.20
N LYS A 54 -11.50 3.83 8.48
CA LYS A 54 -12.79 3.14 8.28
C LYS A 54 -13.20 2.24 9.46
N ARG A 55 -12.28 1.96 10.38
CA ARG A 55 -12.54 1.21 11.62
C ARG A 55 -12.91 2.13 12.78
#